data_AF-A0A193LJD9-F1
#
_entry.id   AF-A0A193LJD9-F1
#
_cell.length_a   1.000
_cell.length_b   1.000
_cell.length_c   1.000
_cell.angle_alpha   90.00
_cell.angle_beta   90.00
_cell.angle_gamma   90.00
#
_symmetry.space_group_name_H-M   'P 1'
#
loop_
_entity.id
_entity.type
_entity.pdbx_description
1 polymer ?
#
loop_
_entity_poly.entity_id
_entity_poly.type
_entity_poly.pdbx_seq_one_letter_code
_entity_poly.pdbx_strand_id
1 'polypeptide(L)'
;MRTYELHRDDGYFLAFEIENVYVRPKKIGEILSAVDGVTDVKVRRPLGASRDVHVAFKYLDIDYIVWEPFGDNSRYRVGPEQAKEQPSDIDIAPLANAFRDYEQPFLVKVFGDLITLNFKSLFST
;
A
#
# COMPACT_ATOMS: atom_id res chain seq x y z
N MET A 1 -0.75 3.69 -9.19
CA MET A 1 0.59 4.08 -8.65
C MET A 1 1.58 2.91 -8.81
N ARG A 2 2.90 3.10 -8.64
CA ARG A 2 3.83 1.94 -8.72
C ARG A 2 3.72 1.08 -7.47
N THR A 3 3.77 -0.24 -7.68
CA THR A 3 3.86 -1.24 -6.62
C THR A 3 5.12 -2.06 -6.82
N TYR A 4 5.81 -2.42 -5.75
CA TYR A 4 7.02 -3.23 -5.79
C TYR A 4 6.76 -4.53 -5.03
N GLU A 5 6.86 -5.66 -5.73
CA GLU A 5 6.51 -6.96 -5.16
C GLU A 5 7.66 -7.51 -4.31
N LEU A 6 7.32 -8.10 -3.16
CA LEU A 6 8.25 -8.75 -2.25
C LEU A 6 7.91 -10.24 -2.21
N HIS A 7 8.87 -11.04 -2.64
CA HIS A 7 8.77 -12.48 -2.67
C HIS A 7 9.59 -13.09 -1.54
N ARG A 8 9.11 -14.21 -0.99
CA ARG A 8 9.91 -15.08 -0.12
C ARG A 8 10.90 -15.89 -0.98
N ASP A 9 11.89 -16.52 -0.34
CA ASP A 9 12.91 -17.37 -0.99
C ASP A 9 12.33 -18.50 -1.86
N ASP A 10 11.11 -18.95 -1.58
CA ASP A 10 10.37 -19.97 -2.36
C ASP A 10 9.63 -19.38 -3.59
N GLY A 11 9.74 -18.07 -3.82
CA GLY A 11 9.06 -17.35 -4.89
C GLY A 11 7.62 -16.95 -4.56
N TYR A 12 7.14 -17.17 -3.34
CA TYR A 12 5.79 -16.77 -2.94
C TYR A 12 5.64 -15.25 -2.77
N PHE A 13 4.62 -14.66 -3.38
CA PHE A 13 4.32 -13.23 -3.31
C PHE A 13 3.70 -12.88 -1.95
N LEU A 14 4.55 -12.40 -1.02
CA LEU A 14 4.24 -12.27 0.40
C LEU A 14 3.72 -10.88 0.78
N ALA A 15 4.29 -9.85 0.17
CA ALA A 15 3.99 -8.45 0.49
C ALA A 15 4.34 -7.56 -0.70
N PHE A 16 3.90 -6.31 -0.69
CA PHE A 16 4.33 -5.33 -1.69
C PHE A 16 4.53 -3.96 -1.08
N GLU A 17 5.25 -3.09 -1.77
CA GLU A 17 5.47 -1.70 -1.37
C GLU A 17 4.77 -0.75 -2.33
N ILE A 18 4.25 0.36 -1.81
CA ILE A 18 3.60 1.43 -2.55
C ILE A 18 4.24 2.78 -2.21
N GLU A 19 4.30 3.69 -3.16
CA GLU A 19 4.91 5.02 -2.99
C GLU A 19 4.07 5.90 -2.06
N ASN A 20 4.65 6.37 -0.95
CA ASN A 20 3.93 7.16 0.06
C ASN A 20 3.64 8.61 -0.38
N VAL A 21 4.43 9.15 -1.32
CA VAL A 21 4.27 10.52 -1.84
C VAL A 21 2.94 10.72 -2.57
N TYR A 22 2.35 9.64 -3.09
CA TYR A 22 1.14 9.71 -3.91
C TYR A 22 -0.15 9.28 -3.18
N VAL A 23 -0.07 8.81 -1.95
CA VAL A 23 -1.24 8.26 -1.24
C VAL A 23 -1.13 8.44 0.27
N ARG A 24 -2.19 8.97 0.88
CA ARG A 24 -2.27 9.14 2.34
C ARG A 24 -2.88 7.89 2.99
N PRO A 25 -2.59 7.57 4.26
CA PRO A 25 -3.18 6.43 4.98
C PRO A 25 -4.70 6.29 4.87
N LYS A 26 -5.43 7.40 4.92
CA LYS A 26 -6.89 7.39 4.71
C LYS A 26 -7.26 6.84 3.33
N LYS A 27 -6.57 7.29 2.28
CA LYS A 27 -6.84 6.85 0.91
C LYS A 27 -6.43 5.41 0.67
N ILE A 28 -5.34 4.97 1.30
CA ILE A 28 -4.94 3.56 1.34
C ILE A 28 -6.08 2.70 1.89
N GLY A 29 -6.67 3.09 3.03
CA GLY A 29 -7.82 2.41 3.60
C GLY A 29 -9.03 2.36 2.65
N GLU A 30 -9.32 3.46 1.96
CA GLU A 30 -10.40 3.50 0.96
C GLU A 30 -10.14 2.55 -0.23
N ILE A 31 -8.91 2.54 -0.78
CA ILE A 31 -8.53 1.64 -1.88
C ILE A 31 -8.66 0.18 -1.43
N LEU A 32 -8.12 -0.17 -0.26
CA LEU A 32 -8.18 -1.52 0.29
C LEU A 32 -9.62 -1.97 0.53
N SER A 33 -10.49 -1.09 1.05
CA SER A 33 -11.89 -1.41 1.33
C SER A 33 -12.72 -1.73 0.08
N ALA A 34 -12.22 -1.41 -1.12
CA ALA A 34 -12.86 -1.73 -2.38
C ALA A 34 -12.43 -3.09 -2.96
N VAL A 35 -11.46 -3.78 -2.34
CA VAL A 35 -10.99 -5.08 -2.79
C VAL A 35 -11.83 -6.18 -2.16
N ASP A 36 -12.34 -7.11 -2.98
CA ASP A 36 -13.08 -8.27 -2.51
C ASP A 36 -12.24 -9.09 -1.53
N GLY A 37 -12.87 -9.51 -0.43
CA GLY A 37 -12.20 -10.26 0.64
C GLY A 37 -11.48 -9.39 1.67
N VAL A 38 -11.44 -8.06 1.49
CA VAL A 38 -10.95 -7.13 2.51
C VAL A 38 -12.05 -6.77 3.50
N THR A 39 -11.75 -6.87 4.80
CA THR A 39 -12.65 -6.49 5.89
C THR A 39 -11.91 -5.74 7.02
N ASP A 40 -12.64 -5.23 8.00
CA ASP A 40 -12.11 -4.62 9.23
C ASP A 40 -11.05 -3.52 9.03
N VAL A 41 -11.17 -2.74 7.95
CA VAL A 41 -10.21 -1.68 7.62
C VAL A 41 -10.23 -0.59 8.70
N LYS A 42 -9.11 -0.42 9.39
CA LYS A 42 -8.86 0.54 10.45
C LYS A 42 -7.69 1.43 10.07
N VAL A 43 -7.99 2.67 9.71
CA VAL A 43 -6.98 3.71 9.50
C VAL A 43 -6.63 4.32 10.87
N ARG A 44 -5.36 4.24 11.25
CA ARG A 44 -4.93 4.76 12.55
C ARG A 44 -5.01 6.27 12.63
N ARG A 45 -5.37 6.77 13.82
CA ARG A 45 -5.24 8.19 14.18
C ARG A 45 -3.80 8.48 14.64
N PRO A 46 -3.26 9.68 14.38
CA PRO A 46 -1.85 10.04 14.65
C PRO A 46 -1.39 9.99 16.12
N LEU A 47 -2.23 9.58 17.06
CA LEU A 47 -1.94 9.55 18.51
C LEU A 47 -1.83 8.12 19.10
N GLY A 48 -1.71 7.08 18.27
CA GLY A 48 -1.64 5.67 18.70
C GLY A 48 -0.23 5.10 18.92
N ALA A 49 -0.10 4.12 19.81
CA ALA A 49 1.15 3.59 20.41
C ALA A 49 2.14 2.81 19.50
N SER A 50 1.96 2.81 18.19
CA SER A 50 2.89 2.21 17.21
C SER A 50 2.95 3.16 16.01
N ARG A 51 4.03 3.92 15.92
CA ARG A 51 4.15 5.03 14.97
C ARG A 51 4.19 4.57 13.51
N ASP A 52 4.52 3.30 13.31
CA ASP A 52 4.91 2.80 12.00
C ASP A 52 3.74 2.13 11.27
N VAL A 53 2.68 1.69 11.98
CA VAL A 53 1.47 1.10 11.37
C VAL A 53 0.42 2.17 11.09
N HIS A 54 0.08 2.34 9.82
CA HIS A 54 -0.84 3.36 9.34
C HIS A 54 -2.26 2.84 9.08
N VAL A 55 -2.37 1.60 8.60
CA VAL A 55 -3.66 0.94 8.33
C VAL A 55 -3.54 -0.51 8.80
N ALA A 56 -4.57 -1.02 9.45
CA ALA A 56 -4.76 -2.44 9.74
C ALA A 56 -6.04 -2.91 9.06
N PHE A 57 -6.07 -4.13 8.55
CA PHE A 57 -7.23 -4.70 7.88
C PHE A 57 -7.12 -6.23 7.87
N LYS A 58 -8.20 -6.88 7.47
CA LYS A 58 -8.20 -8.31 7.18
C LYS A 58 -8.31 -8.54 5.68
N TYR A 59 -7.60 -9.54 5.16
CA TYR A 59 -7.78 -10.04 3.80
C TYR A 59 -7.94 -11.55 3.85
N LEU A 60 -9.08 -12.05 3.39
CA LEU A 60 -9.44 -13.47 3.49
C LEU A 60 -9.27 -14.02 4.93
N ASP A 61 -9.75 -13.22 5.90
CA ASP A 61 -9.69 -13.45 7.36
C ASP A 61 -8.28 -13.44 8.00
N ILE A 62 -7.24 -13.06 7.25
CA ILE A 62 -5.88 -12.91 7.77
C ILE A 62 -5.59 -11.44 8.07
N ASP A 63 -4.91 -11.18 9.19
CA ASP A 63 -4.50 -9.84 9.61
C ASP A 63 -3.36 -9.29 8.75
N TYR A 64 -3.62 -8.14 8.14
CA TYR A 64 -2.69 -7.38 7.32
C TYR A 64 -2.51 -5.97 7.87
N ILE A 65 -1.34 -5.43 7.61
CA ILE A 65 -0.98 -4.06 7.99
C ILE A 65 -0.36 -3.32 6.81
N VAL A 66 -0.50 -2.00 6.87
CA VAL A 66 0.25 -1.06 6.07
C VAL A 66 1.18 -0.31 6.99
N TRP A 67 2.48 -0.44 6.79
CA TRP A 67 3.47 0.16 7.67
C TRP A 67 4.63 0.83 6.92
N GLU A 68 5.23 1.82 7.55
CA GLU A 68 6.46 2.47 7.08
C GLU A 68 7.66 1.77 7.75
N PRO A 69 8.44 0.95 7.02
CA PRO A 69 9.45 0.11 7.64
C PRO A 69 10.60 0.90 8.30
N PHE A 70 10.92 2.11 7.81
CA PHE A 70 11.88 3.05 8.42
C PHE A 70 11.54 4.48 7.95
N GLY A 71 11.57 5.47 8.85
CA GLY A 71 11.06 6.85 8.64
C GLY A 71 11.79 7.72 7.61
N ASP A 72 12.65 7.14 6.78
CA ASP A 72 13.29 7.77 5.61
C ASP A 72 12.79 7.21 4.27
N ASN A 73 12.02 6.11 4.28
CA ASN A 73 11.60 5.44 3.06
C ASN A 73 10.36 6.09 2.47
N SER A 74 10.45 6.46 1.18
CA SER A 74 9.33 7.00 0.40
C SER A 74 8.22 5.99 0.08
N ARG A 75 8.08 4.92 0.89
CA ARG A 75 7.24 3.77 0.60
C ARG A 75 6.57 3.20 1.85
N TYR A 76 5.29 2.85 1.69
CA TYR A 76 4.58 2.00 2.60
C TYR A 76 4.69 0.55 2.16
N ARG A 77 4.84 -0.37 3.11
CA ARG A 77 4.74 -1.81 2.87
C ARG A 77 3.35 -2.30 3.25
N VAL A 78 2.77 -3.15 2.42
CA VAL A 78 1.49 -3.83 2.61
C VAL A 78 1.75 -5.33 2.67
N GLY A 79 1.31 -5.97 3.73
CA GLY A 79 1.55 -7.40 3.93
C GLY A 79 0.94 -7.93 5.24
N PRO A 80 1.06 -9.24 5.49
CA PRO A 80 0.56 -9.85 6.71
C PRO A 80 1.26 -9.26 7.94
N GLU A 81 0.52 -9.06 9.03
CA GLU A 81 1.13 -8.65 10.31
C GLU A 81 2.13 -9.70 10.80
N GLN A 82 1.82 -10.97 10.57
CA GLN A 82 2.67 -12.12 10.92
C GLN A 82 3.09 -12.90 9.68
N ALA A 83 4.21 -12.53 9.08
CA ALA A 83 4.73 -13.13 7.84
C ALA A 83 4.99 -14.65 7.90
N LYS A 84 5.14 -15.23 9.10
CA LYS A 84 5.37 -16.68 9.30
C LYS A 84 4.07 -17.50 9.29
N GLU A 85 2.92 -16.86 9.45
CA GLU A 85 1.64 -17.53 9.63
C GLU A 85 0.77 -17.50 8.37
N GLN A 86 1.22 -16.81 7.32
CA GLN A 86 0.45 -16.74 6.09
C GLN A 86 0.48 -18.07 5.32
N PRO A 87 -0.69 -18.67 5.02
CA PRO A 87 -0.82 -19.77 4.08
C PRO A 87 -0.24 -19.40 2.71
N SER A 88 0.49 -20.33 2.08
CA SER A 88 1.17 -20.12 0.79
C SER A 88 0.24 -20.18 -0.42
N ASP A 89 -1.08 -20.27 -0.21
CA ASP A 89 -2.12 -20.36 -1.24
C ASP A 89 -2.92 -19.06 -1.40
N ILE A 90 -2.59 -18.01 -0.63
CA ILE A 90 -3.30 -16.73 -0.70
C ILE A 90 -2.68 -15.82 -1.75
N ASP A 91 -3.44 -15.56 -2.80
CA ASP A 91 -3.04 -14.57 -3.80
C ASP A 91 -3.31 -13.14 -3.31
N ILE A 92 -2.23 -12.37 -3.12
CA ILE A 92 -2.30 -10.95 -2.74
C ILE A 92 -2.24 -10.01 -3.94
N ALA A 93 -2.12 -10.53 -5.17
CA ALA A 93 -2.14 -9.73 -6.38
C ALA A 93 -3.38 -8.81 -6.50
N PRO A 94 -4.60 -9.20 -6.07
CA PRO A 94 -5.75 -8.30 -6.07
C PRO A 94 -5.52 -7.01 -5.26
N LEU A 95 -4.85 -7.11 -4.11
CA LEU A 95 -4.50 -5.94 -3.30
C LEU A 95 -3.53 -5.03 -4.06
N ALA A 96 -2.47 -5.60 -4.64
CA ALA A 96 -1.49 -4.84 -5.41
C ALA A 96 -2.10 -4.18 -6.66
N ASN A 97 -2.95 -4.92 -7.39
CA ASN A 97 -3.69 -4.43 -8.56
C ASN A 97 -4.51 -3.18 -8.23
N ALA A 98 -5.24 -3.19 -7.10
CA ALA A 98 -6.05 -2.05 -6.67
C ALA A 98 -5.25 -0.74 -6.53
N PHE A 99 -3.98 -0.82 -6.08
CA PHE A 99 -3.11 0.36 -6.05
C PHE A 99 -2.55 0.72 -7.42
N ARG A 100 -2.23 -0.26 -8.28
CA ARG A 100 -1.79 0.00 -9.65
C ARG A 100 -2.86 0.74 -10.45
N ASP A 101 -4.10 0.24 -10.36
CA ASP A 101 -5.28 0.71 -11.09
C ASP A 101 -5.86 2.00 -10.50
N TYR A 102 -5.45 2.40 -9.30
CA TYR A 102 -5.84 3.67 -8.72
C TYR A 102 -5.34 4.85 -9.55
N GLU A 103 -6.26 5.45 -10.32
CA GLU A 103 -6.05 6.72 -11.00
C GLU A 103 -5.99 7.86 -9.98
N GLN A 104 -4.83 8.50 -9.89
CA GLN A 104 -4.62 9.63 -9.00
C GLN A 104 -5.40 10.85 -9.52
N PRO A 105 -6.08 11.60 -8.64
CA PRO A 105 -6.63 12.89 -9.01
C PRO A 105 -5.52 13.78 -9.58
N PHE A 106 -5.79 14.45 -10.71
CA PHE A 106 -4.82 15.22 -11.51
C PHE A 106 -3.89 16.11 -10.67
N LEU A 107 -4.41 16.77 -9.63
CA LEU A 107 -3.62 17.63 -8.72
C LEU A 107 -2.55 16.88 -7.92
N VAL A 108 -2.79 15.64 -7.50
CA VAL A 108 -1.80 14.83 -6.75
C VAL A 108 -0.65 14.40 -7.66
N LYS A 109 -0.96 14.11 -8.93
CA LYS A 109 0.03 13.74 -9.95
C LYS A 109 0.98 14.91 -10.24
N VAL A 110 0.46 16.12 -10.41
CA VAL A 110 1.28 17.32 -10.67
C VAL A 110 2.21 17.65 -9.49
N PHE A 111 1.72 17.59 -8.25
CA PHE A 111 2.55 17.85 -7.07
C PHE A 111 3.60 16.75 -6.83
N GLY A 112 3.24 15.48 -7.02
CA GLY A 112 4.19 14.37 -6.89
C GLY A 112 5.27 14.40 -7.97
N ASP A 113 4.93 14.72 -9.22
CA ASP A 113 5.90 14.88 -10.31
C ASP A 113 6.87 16.04 -10.05
N LEU A 114 6.39 17.14 -9.44
CA LEU A 114 7.22 18.28 -9.05
C LEU A 114 8.24 17.90 -7.95
N ILE A 115 7.80 17.15 -6.93
CA ILE A 115 8.67 16.70 -5.82
C ILE A 115 9.67 15.64 -6.30
N THR A 116 9.25 14.76 -7.20
CA THR A 116 10.09 13.67 -7.74
C THR A 116 10.91 14.06 -8.97
N LEU A 117 10.80 15.32 -9.43
CA LEU A 117 11.44 15.85 -10.64
C LEU A 117 11.10 15.06 -11.93
N ASN A 118 9.96 14.38 -11.97
CA ASN A 118 9.55 13.54 -13.08
C ASN A 118 8.50 14.23 -13.96
N PHE A 119 8.90 15.29 -14.65
CA PHE A 119 8.00 16.20 -15.39
C PHE A 119 7.38 15.64 -16.68
N LYS A 120 7.47 14.34 -16.97
CA LYS A 120 6.99 13.76 -18.24
C LYS A 120 5.48 13.92 -18.47
N SER A 121 4.68 14.04 -17.40
CA SER A 121 3.22 14.18 -17.53
C SER A 121 2.74 15.62 -17.73
N LEU A 122 3.58 16.62 -17.43
CA LEU A 122 3.23 18.05 -17.48
C LEU A 122 3.29 18.65 -18.89
N PHE A 123 3.93 17.96 -19.84
CA PHE A 123 4.14 18.44 -21.22
C PHE A 123 3.42 17.61 -22.29
N SER A 124 2.60 16.64 -21.90
CA SER A 124 1.77 15.88 -22.84
C SER A 124 0.43 16.61 -23.01
N THR A 125 0.35 17.47 -24.04
CA THR A 125 -0.91 18.04 -24.54
C THR A 125 -1.53 17.11 -25.57
#